data_AF-A0A0G0W2Z2-F1
#
_entry.id   AF-A0A0G0W2Z2-F1
#
_cell.length_a   1.000
_cell.length_b   1.000
_cell.length_c   1.000
_cell.angle_alpha   90.00
_cell.angle_beta   90.00
_cell.angle_gamma   90.00
#
_symmetry.space_group_name_H-M   'P 1'
#
loop_
_entity.id
_entity.type
_entity.pdbx_description
1 polymer ?
#
loop_
_entity_poly.entity_id
_entity_poly.type
_entity_poly.pdbx_seq_one_letter_code
_entity_poly.pdbx_strand_id
1 'polypeptide(L)'
;MKTSTDPRHLRRREAVKILFAETFTKQPNSPELVAEILKHKVKIDNKIKKAAPAWPIDNLNRIDLAILRLAVYELGKKEAPPKVVIDEAVELAKEYGSESSSSFINGVLGTIYNDGQ
;
A
#
# COMPACT_ATOMS: atom_id res chain seq x y z
N MET A 1 -19.79 9.04 1.07
CA MET A 1 -18.61 9.48 1.84
C MET A 1 -18.68 8.96 3.28
N LYS A 2 -18.47 7.64 3.50
CA LYS A 2 -18.41 7.04 4.86
C LYS A 2 -16.96 6.74 5.32
N THR A 3 -15.98 6.95 4.44
CA THR A 3 -14.59 6.51 4.59
C THR A 3 -13.68 7.53 5.30
N SER A 4 -13.90 8.84 5.11
CA SER A 4 -12.99 9.88 5.63
C SER A 4 -12.90 9.96 7.17
N THR A 5 -13.89 9.42 7.89
CA THR A 5 -13.93 9.36 9.36
C THR A 5 -13.82 7.95 9.93
N ASP A 6 -13.69 6.90 9.08
CA ASP A 6 -13.49 5.53 9.55
C ASP A 6 -12.11 5.43 10.24
N PRO A 7 -12.03 4.98 11.51
CA PRO A 7 -10.75 4.83 12.22
C PRO A 7 -9.72 3.97 11.49
N ARG A 8 -10.16 2.95 10.74
CA ARG A 8 -9.28 2.09 9.95
C ARG A 8 -8.70 2.86 8.76
N HIS A 9 -9.53 3.66 8.10
CA HIS A 9 -9.08 4.52 7.02
C HIS A 9 -8.07 5.57 7.53
N LEU A 10 -8.36 6.22 8.66
CA LEU A 10 -7.42 7.14 9.30
C LEU A 10 -6.09 6.47 9.67
N ARG A 11 -6.13 5.23 10.20
CA ARG A 11 -4.92 4.44 10.48
C ARG A 11 -4.11 4.15 9.21
N ARG A 12 -4.77 3.84 8.09
CA ARG A 12 -4.10 3.62 6.80
C ARG A 12 -3.46 4.89 6.26
N ARG A 13 -4.17 6.02 6.30
CA ARG A 13 -3.66 7.32 5.87
C ARG A 13 -2.38 7.67 6.63
N GLU A 14 -2.39 7.48 7.95
CA GLU A 14 -1.21 7.76 8.77
C GLU A 14 -0.05 6.82 8.43
N ALA A 15 -0.32 5.52 8.27
CA ALA A 15 0.70 4.56 7.84
C ALA A 15 1.32 4.92 6.48
N VAL A 16 0.51 5.33 5.49
CA VAL A 16 0.99 5.75 4.16
C VAL A 16 1.90 6.97 4.26
N LYS A 17 1.52 8.00 5.04
CA LYS A 17 2.35 9.20 5.21
C LYS A 17 3.72 8.86 5.78
N ILE A 18 3.78 8.00 6.79
CA ILE A 18 5.02 7.61 7.44
C ILE A 18 5.86 6.73 6.50
N LEU A 19 5.25 5.76 5.80
CA LEU A 19 5.93 4.95 4.79
C LEU A 19 6.51 5.78 3.65
N PHE A 20 5.81 6.85 3.25
CA PHE A 20 6.31 7.81 2.27
C PHE A 20 7.49 8.61 2.83
N ALA A 21 7.38 9.14 4.06
CA ALA A 21 8.45 9.89 4.72
C ALA A 21 9.73 9.05 4.92
N GLU A 22 9.59 7.76 5.23
CA GLU A 22 10.67 6.76 5.33
C GLU A 22 11.49 6.62 4.03
N THR A 23 10.95 7.04 2.88
CA THR A 23 11.72 7.05 1.62
C THR A 23 12.76 8.18 1.53
N PHE A 24 12.69 9.15 2.44
CA PHE A 24 13.60 10.30 2.50
C PHE A 24 14.46 10.26 3.76
N THR A 25 13.87 9.93 4.91
CA THR A 25 14.57 9.86 6.18
C THR A 25 13.90 8.88 7.13
N LYS A 26 14.71 8.19 7.94
CA LYS A 26 14.23 7.22 8.93
C LYS A 26 13.37 7.92 9.98
N GLN A 27 12.20 7.36 10.28
CA GLN A 27 11.27 7.93 11.25
C GLN A 27 11.48 7.26 12.62
N PRO A 28 11.92 8.01 13.66
CA PRO A 28 12.30 7.42 14.95
C PRO A 28 11.12 6.83 15.74
N ASN A 29 9.89 7.31 15.48
CA ASN A 29 8.67 6.93 16.21
C ASN A 29 7.60 6.33 15.27
N SER A 30 8.00 5.41 14.39
CA SER A 30 7.08 4.71 13.50
C SER A 30 6.10 3.82 14.29
N PRO A 31 4.77 3.91 14.03
CA PRO A 31 3.78 3.01 14.61
C PRO A 31 4.11 1.54 14.33
N GLU A 32 3.65 0.63 15.19
CA GLU A 32 3.89 -0.81 15.06
C GLU A 32 3.55 -1.36 13.66
N LEU A 33 2.44 -0.89 13.08
CA LEU A 33 2.03 -1.25 11.71
C LEU A 33 3.13 -0.93 10.69
N VAL A 34 3.70 0.27 10.75
CA VAL A 34 4.75 0.71 9.83
C VAL A 34 6.04 -0.08 10.08
N ALA A 35 6.41 -0.28 11.34
CA ALA A 35 7.59 -1.07 11.71
C ALA A 35 7.50 -2.50 11.16
N GLU A 36 6.34 -3.15 11.27
CA GLU A 36 6.13 -4.49 10.74
C GLU A 36 6.12 -4.53 9.19
N ILE A 37 5.58 -3.50 8.52
CA ILE A 37 5.68 -3.38 7.06
C ILE A 37 7.14 -3.25 6.63
N LEU A 38 7.93 -2.39 7.27
CA LEU A 38 9.35 -2.19 6.96
C LEU A 38 10.17 -3.45 7.22
N LYS A 39 9.88 -4.19 8.30
CA LYS A 39 10.49 -5.50 8.59
C LYS A 39 10.24 -6.54 7.49
N HIS A 40 9.07 -6.49 6.85
CA HIS A 40 8.71 -7.40 5.75
C HIS A 40 8.93 -6.79 4.35
N LYS A 41 9.57 -5.61 4.26
CA LYS A 41 9.69 -4.82 3.03
C LYS A 41 10.20 -5.63 1.85
N VAL A 42 11.25 -6.42 2.02
CA VAL A 42 11.83 -7.21 0.90
C VAL A 42 10.80 -8.19 0.32
N LYS A 43 10.05 -8.89 1.17
CA LYS A 43 9.01 -9.84 0.74
C LYS A 43 7.85 -9.12 0.06
N ILE A 44 7.44 -7.98 0.60
CA ILE A 44 6.36 -7.14 0.06
C ILE A 44 6.77 -6.58 -1.31
N ASP A 45 7.94 -5.97 -1.41
CA ASP A 45 8.48 -5.39 -2.63
C ASP A 45 8.61 -6.47 -3.73
N ASN A 46 9.02 -7.70 -3.37
CA ASN A 46 9.09 -8.80 -4.32
C ASN A 46 7.72 -9.22 -4.87
N LYS A 47 6.65 -9.15 -4.06
CA LYS A 47 5.28 -9.40 -4.56
C LYS A 47 4.84 -8.31 -5.53
N ILE A 48 5.12 -7.05 -5.20
CA ILE A 48 4.81 -5.90 -6.05
C ILE A 48 5.54 -6.02 -7.40
N LYS A 49 6.85 -6.32 -7.39
CA LYS A 49 7.65 -6.52 -8.61
C LYS A 49 7.08 -7.59 -9.53
N LYS A 50 6.63 -8.73 -8.96
CA LYS A 50 6.03 -9.82 -9.74
C LYS A 50 4.71 -9.44 -10.38
N ALA A 51 3.90 -8.65 -9.68
CA ALA A 51 2.60 -8.19 -10.18
C ALA A 51 2.68 -7.03 -11.18
N ALA A 52 3.78 -6.28 -11.17
CA ALA A 52 4.02 -5.14 -12.06
C ALA A 52 5.37 -5.26 -12.81
N PRO A 53 5.62 -6.31 -13.61
CA PRO A 53 6.94 -6.55 -14.20
C PRO A 53 7.35 -5.47 -15.21
N ALA A 54 6.39 -4.80 -15.84
CA ALA A 54 6.63 -3.68 -16.75
C ALA A 54 7.04 -2.39 -16.03
N TRP A 55 6.91 -2.34 -14.69
CA TRP A 55 7.16 -1.17 -13.87
C TRP A 55 8.20 -1.48 -12.79
N PRO A 56 9.50 -1.21 -13.06
CA PRO A 56 10.55 -1.39 -12.06
C PRO A 56 10.19 -0.65 -10.77
N ILE A 57 10.31 -1.33 -9.63
CA ILE A 57 9.87 -0.78 -8.33
C ILE A 57 10.52 0.57 -8.00
N ASP A 58 11.77 0.75 -8.46
CA ASP A 58 12.58 1.94 -8.20
C ASP A 58 12.10 3.15 -9.03
N ASN A 59 11.30 2.91 -10.08
CA ASN A 59 10.70 3.92 -10.93
C ASN A 59 9.26 4.25 -10.53
N LEU A 60 8.68 3.50 -9.58
CA LEU A 60 7.33 3.78 -9.10
C LEU A 60 7.31 5.10 -8.33
N ASN A 61 6.21 5.83 -8.44
CA ASN A 61 5.96 6.95 -7.56
C ASN A 61 6.02 6.46 -6.10
N ARG A 62 6.79 7.17 -5.27
CA ARG A 62 7.01 6.82 -3.87
C ARG A 62 5.69 6.73 -3.08
N ILE A 63 4.69 7.53 -3.44
CA ILE A 63 3.36 7.46 -2.79
C ILE A 63 2.61 6.20 -3.17
N ASP A 64 2.64 5.82 -4.45
CA ASP A 64 1.99 4.58 -4.93
C ASP A 64 2.67 3.37 -4.29
N LEU A 65 4.00 3.39 -4.19
CA LEU A 65 4.76 2.34 -3.53
C LEU A 65 4.45 2.24 -2.04
N ALA A 66 4.24 3.36 -1.34
CA ALA A 66 3.82 3.36 0.05
C ALA A 66 2.43 2.73 0.24
N ILE A 67 1.48 3.08 -0.62
CA ILE A 67 0.11 2.52 -0.61
C ILE A 67 0.14 1.01 -0.92
N LEU A 68 0.88 0.60 -1.96
CA LEU A 68 1.03 -0.80 -2.32
C LEU A 68 1.66 -1.63 -1.19
N ARG A 69 2.68 -1.10 -0.51
CA ARG A 69 3.33 -1.80 0.62
C ARG A 69 2.35 -2.05 1.76
N LEU A 70 1.55 -1.05 2.11
CA LEU A 70 0.52 -1.18 3.13
C LEU A 70 -0.51 -2.24 2.72
N ALA A 71 -1.09 -2.13 1.52
CA ALA A 71 -2.14 -3.02 1.05
C ALA A 71 -1.66 -4.48 0.95
N VAL A 72 -0.46 -4.72 0.40
CA VAL A 72 0.11 -6.06 0.27
C VAL A 72 0.40 -6.70 1.63
N TYR A 73 0.81 -5.89 2.62
CA TYR A 73 0.97 -6.35 4.00
C TYR A 73 -0.38 -6.77 4.62
N GLU A 74 -1.40 -5.92 4.52
CA GLU A 74 -2.75 -6.22 5.05
C GLU A 74 -3.38 -7.46 4.39
N LEU A 75 -3.24 -7.62 3.06
CA LEU A 75 -3.67 -8.82 2.34
C LEU A 75 -3.01 -10.10 2.89
N GLY A 76 -1.73 -10.01 3.27
CA GLY A 76 -1.01 -11.14 3.87
C GLY A 76 -1.43 -11.45 5.31
N LYS A 77 -1.84 -10.44 6.09
CA LYS A 77 -2.31 -10.60 7.47
C LYS A 77 -3.77 -11.02 7.58
N LYS A 78 -4.57 -10.84 6.51
CA LYS A 78 -6.02 -11.11 6.48
C LYS A 78 -6.78 -10.32 7.57
N GLU A 79 -6.34 -9.10 7.86
CA GLU A 79 -6.99 -8.21 8.86
C GLU A 79 -8.38 -7.73 8.40
N ALA A 80 -8.62 -7.70 7.09
CA ALA A 80 -9.89 -7.34 6.49
C ALA A 80 -10.15 -8.20 5.23
N PRO A 81 -11.41 -8.29 4.75
CA PRO A 81 -11.70 -8.94 3.48
C PRO A 81 -10.83 -8.35 2.36
N PRO A 82 -10.23 -9.18 1.48
CA PRO A 82 -9.31 -8.71 0.46
C PRO A 82 -9.85 -7.56 -0.39
N LYS A 83 -11.13 -7.62 -0.77
CA LYS A 83 -11.81 -6.55 -1.51
C LYS A 83 -11.80 -5.22 -0.76
N VAL A 84 -12.01 -5.23 0.54
CA VAL A 84 -11.97 -4.01 1.38
C VAL A 84 -10.56 -3.42 1.40
N VAL A 85 -9.52 -4.26 1.50
CA VAL A 85 -8.12 -3.78 1.44
C VAL A 85 -7.82 -3.12 0.09
N ILE A 86 -8.28 -3.72 -1.01
CA ILE A 86 -8.09 -3.18 -2.36
C ILE A 86 -8.86 -1.86 -2.52
N ASP A 87 -10.13 -1.82 -2.15
CA ASP A 87 -10.97 -0.62 -2.25
C ASP A 87 -10.37 0.55 -1.45
N GLU A 88 -9.86 0.28 -0.24
CA GLU A 88 -9.20 1.28 0.60
C GLU A 88 -7.87 1.77 0.01
N ALA A 89 -7.07 0.87 -0.58
CA ALA A 89 -5.84 1.26 -1.27
C ALA A 89 -6.12 2.16 -2.49
N VAL A 90 -7.18 1.86 -3.24
CA VAL A 90 -7.64 2.68 -4.37
C VAL A 90 -8.11 4.05 -3.89
N GLU A 91 -8.77 4.14 -2.74
CA GLU A 91 -9.19 5.41 -2.17
C GLU A 91 -8.00 6.27 -1.73
N LEU A 92 -7.00 5.68 -1.05
CA LEU A 92 -5.74 6.37 -0.71
C LEU A 92 -5.01 6.87 -1.97
N ALA A 93 -5.08 6.12 -3.07
CA ALA A 93 -4.52 6.51 -4.36
C ALA A 93 -5.21 7.75 -4.93
N LYS A 94 -6.53 7.88 -4.76
CA LYS A 94 -7.26 9.09 -5.17
C LYS A 94 -6.93 10.29 -4.29
N GLU A 95 -6.66 10.06 -3.00
CA GLU A 95 -6.33 11.14 -2.07
C GLU A 95 -4.92 11.71 -2.26
N TYR A 96 -3.94 10.84 -2.54
CA TYR A 96 -2.52 11.23 -2.52
C TYR A 96 -1.80 11.04 -3.86
N GLY A 97 -2.34 10.22 -4.74
CA GLY A 97 -1.70 9.84 -6.00
C GLY A 97 -1.99 10.80 -7.15
N SER A 98 -1.57 10.38 -8.33
CA SER A 98 -1.88 11.01 -9.62
C SER A 98 -3.22 10.50 -10.18
N GLU A 99 -3.69 11.08 -11.28
CA GLU A 99 -4.87 10.60 -12.00
C GLU A 99 -4.77 9.11 -12.42
N SER A 100 -3.56 8.62 -12.68
CA SER A 100 -3.30 7.22 -13.03
C SER A 100 -3.10 6.28 -11.83
N SER A 101 -2.94 6.81 -10.62
CA SER A 101 -2.54 6.00 -9.46
C SER A 101 -3.63 5.00 -9.06
N SER A 102 -4.90 5.40 -9.08
CA SER A 102 -6.02 4.53 -8.67
C SER A 102 -6.16 3.29 -9.54
N SER A 103 -6.06 3.45 -10.87
CA SER A 103 -6.15 2.34 -11.82
C SER A 103 -4.90 1.45 -11.77
N PHE A 104 -3.72 2.05 -11.64
CA PHE A 104 -2.46 1.32 -11.45
C PHE A 104 -2.50 0.44 -10.20
N ILE A 105 -2.83 1.01 -9.03
CA ILE A 105 -2.88 0.28 -7.76
C ILE A 105 -3.93 -0.84 -7.80
N ASN A 106 -5.11 -0.56 -8.36
CA ASN A 106 -6.13 -1.59 -8.54
C ASN A 106 -5.65 -2.76 -9.40
N GLY A 107 -4.95 -2.47 -10.50
CA GLY A 107 -4.36 -3.49 -11.38
C GLY A 107 -3.34 -4.36 -10.66
N VAL A 108 -2.37 -3.74 -9.97
CA VAL A 108 -1.31 -4.46 -9.24
C VAL A 108 -1.91 -5.33 -8.13
N LEU A 109 -2.82 -4.79 -7.31
CA LEU A 109 -3.41 -5.55 -6.21
C LEU A 109 -4.35 -6.65 -6.72
N GLY A 110 -5.04 -6.42 -7.85
CA GLY A 110 -5.85 -7.44 -8.52
C GLY A 110 -5.01 -8.64 -8.94
N THR A 111 -3.85 -8.42 -9.56
CA THR A 111 -2.90 -9.50 -9.91
C THR A 111 -2.41 -10.24 -8.67
N ILE A 112 -1.99 -9.52 -7.62
CA ILE A 112 -1.53 -10.13 -6.36
C ILE A 112 -2.62 -10.99 -5.70
N TYR A 113 -3.87 -10.53 -5.75
CA TYR A 113 -4.99 -11.24 -5.18
C TYR A 113 -5.32 -12.52 -5.95
N ASN A 114 -5.27 -12.47 -7.28
CA ASN A 114 -5.57 -13.60 -8.16
C ASN A 114 -4.45 -14.66 -8.18
N ASP A 115 -3.18 -14.25 -8.10
CA ASP A 115 -2.02 -15.18 -8.04
C ASP A 115 -1.94 -15.97 -6.71
N GLY A 116 -2.68 -15.54 -5.68
CA GLY A 116 -2.73 -16.18 -4.37
C GLY A 116 -3.90 -17.13 -4.16
N GLN A 117 -4.75 -17.33 -5.18
CA GLN A 117 -5.78 -18.37 -5.26
C GLN A 117 -5.24 -19.58 -6.03
#